data_AF-A0A5K1I779-F1
#
_entry.id   AF-A0A5K1I779-F1
#
_cell.length_a   1.000
_cell.length_b   1.000
_cell.length_c   1.000
_cell.angle_alpha   90.00
_cell.angle_beta   90.00
_cell.angle_gamma   90.00
#
_symmetry.space_group_name_H-M   'P 1'
#
loop_
_entity.id
_entity.type
_entity.pdbx_description
1 polymer ?
#
loop_
_entity_poly.entity_id
_entity_poly.type
_entity_poly.pdbx_seq_one_letter_code
_entity_poly.pdbx_strand_id
1 'polypeptide(L)'
;MLHNFGSINLDHFYRVPHLVRPGETLAGRDYRIGLGGKGANQSLAMARAGGRIRHWGRLGRQDSWARDMLQHTGMEVCLGADGDAISDGNADTLA
;
A
#
# COMPACT_ATOMS: atom_id res chain seq x y z
N MET A 1 -20.73 -2.37 -3.06
CA MET A 1 -19.28 -2.30 -3.34
C MET A 1 -18.68 -1.38 -2.30
N LEU A 2 -17.64 -1.82 -1.59
CA LEU A 2 -16.95 -1.03 -0.56
C LEU A 2 -15.84 -0.21 -1.22
N HIS A 3 -15.57 0.98 -0.70
CA HIS A 3 -14.48 1.85 -1.13
C HIS A 3 -13.56 2.08 0.06
N ASN A 4 -12.25 1.87 -0.12
CA ASN A 4 -11.26 2.10 0.92
C ASN A 4 -10.15 3.02 0.40
N PHE A 5 -10.08 4.21 1.00
CA PHE A 5 -9.08 5.23 0.71
C PHE A 5 -7.95 5.08 1.70
N GLY A 6 -6.75 4.79 1.22
CA GLY A 6 -5.65 4.58 2.14
C GLY A 6 -4.31 4.36 1.50
N SER A 7 -3.30 4.26 2.36
CA SER A 7 -1.92 4.11 1.92
C SER A 7 -1.64 2.74 1.31
N ILE A 8 -0.77 2.79 0.31
CA ILE A 8 -0.05 1.65 -0.25
C ILE A 8 1.42 1.92 0.07
N ASN A 9 2.08 0.98 0.75
CA ASN A 9 3.49 1.11 1.06
C ASN A 9 4.29 0.03 0.32
N LEU A 10 5.55 0.35 0.03
CA LEU A 10 6.57 -0.63 -0.30
C LEU A 10 7.34 -0.93 0.99
N ASP A 11 7.03 -2.07 1.60
CA ASP A 11 7.63 -2.46 2.87
C ASP A 11 8.99 -3.12 2.60
N HIS A 12 10.03 -2.57 3.21
CA HIS A 12 11.39 -3.12 3.18
C HIS A 12 11.60 -4.04 4.38
N PHE A 13 11.81 -5.32 4.12
CA PHE A 13 12.01 -6.34 5.14
C PHE A 13 13.49 -6.67 5.26
N TYR A 14 14.06 -6.39 6.44
CA TYR A 14 15.43 -6.79 6.80
C TYR A 14 15.38 -7.91 7.82
N ARG A 15 16.03 -9.05 7.54
CA ARG A 15 16.18 -10.11 8.52
C ARG A 15 17.47 -9.88 9.31
N VAL A 16 17.33 -9.52 10.58
CA VAL A 16 18.43 -9.26 11.52
C VAL A 16 18.33 -10.20 12.73
N PRO A 17 19.44 -10.46 13.45
CA PRO A 17 19.40 -11.31 14.64
C PRO A 17 18.50 -10.77 15.77
N HIS A 18 18.37 -9.44 15.88
CA HIS A 18 17.52 -8.74 16.84
C HIS A 18 17.18 -7.34 16.32
N LEU A 19 16.20 -6.67 16.95
CA LEU A 19 15.90 -5.27 16.64
C LEU A 19 17.08 -4.38 17.06
N VAL A 20 17.55 -3.55 16.14
CA VAL A 20 18.71 -2.68 16.33
C VAL A 20 18.53 -1.77 17.55
N ARG A 21 19.60 -1.61 18.33
CA ARG A 21 19.65 -0.66 19.45
C ARG A 21 20.20 0.70 19.00
N PRO A 22 19.92 1.80 19.72
CA PRO A 22 20.51 3.10 19.41
C PRO A 22 22.05 3.02 19.35
N GLY A 23 22.63 3.51 18.26
CA GLY A 23 24.08 3.49 18.01
C GLY A 23 24.66 2.16 17.51
N GLU A 24 23.88 1.09 17.46
CA GLU A 24 24.31 -0.21 16.96
C GLU A 24 24.24 -0.27 15.42
N THR A 25 25.21 -0.94 14.79
CA THR A 25 25.16 -1.29 13.36
C THR A 25 25.14 -2.81 13.22
N LEU A 26 24.16 -3.34 12.49
CA LEU A 26 23.99 -4.79 12.27
C LEU A 26 24.08 -5.13 10.78
N ALA A 27 24.75 -6.25 10.48
CA ALA A 27 24.66 -6.86 9.16
C ALA A 27 23.33 -7.60 8.99
N GLY A 28 22.59 -7.27 7.93
CA GLY A 28 21.39 -8.00 7.54
C GLY A 28 21.72 -9.38 6.98
N ARG A 29 20.92 -10.38 7.32
CA ARG A 29 21.02 -11.75 6.78
C ARG A 29 20.26 -11.94 5.48
N ASP A 30 19.23 -11.11 5.27
CA ASP A 30 18.37 -11.15 4.09
C ASP A 30 17.64 -9.81 3.94
N TYR A 31 17.29 -9.48 2.71
CA TYR A 31 16.59 -8.26 2.34
C TYR A 31 15.55 -8.55 1.26
N ARG A 32 14.31 -8.08 1.48
CA ARG A 32 13.22 -8.20 0.50
C ARG A 32 12.36 -6.95 0.50
N ILE A 33 11.71 -6.69 -0.61
CA ILE A 33 10.70 -5.65 -0.76
C ILE A 33 9.35 -6.34 -1.01
N GLY A 34 8.29 -5.86 -0.38
CA GLY A 34 6.93 -6.37 -0.59
C GLY A 34 5.89 -5.26 -0.51
N LEU A 35 4.63 -5.63 -0.77
CA LEU A 35 3.51 -4.71 -0.57
C LEU A 35 3.11 -4.64 0.90
N GLY A 36 2.79 -3.43 1.34
CA GLY A 36 2.22 -3.15 2.64
C GLY A 36 1.32 -1.92 2.60
N GLY A 37 1.23 -1.25 3.75
CA GLY A 37 0.31 -0.13 3.95
C GLY A 37 -1.01 -0.60 4.56
N LYS A 38 -1.47 0.13 5.58
CA LYS A 38 -2.68 -0.25 6.34
C LYS A 38 -3.91 -0.28 5.43
N GLY A 39 -4.04 0.70 4.53
CA GLY A 39 -5.15 0.78 3.57
C GLY A 39 -5.18 -0.43 2.63
N ALA A 40 -4.06 -0.70 1.96
CA ALA A 40 -3.94 -1.87 1.09
C ALA A 40 -4.20 -3.20 1.81
N ASN A 41 -3.64 -3.37 3.02
CA ASN A 41 -3.82 -4.59 3.81
C ASN A 41 -5.28 -4.81 4.25
N GLN A 42 -5.99 -3.74 4.61
CA GLN A 42 -7.42 -3.80 4.92
C GLN A 42 -8.25 -4.16 3.68
N SER A 43 -7.96 -3.55 2.53
CA SER A 43 -8.63 -3.86 1.26
C SER A 43 -8.42 -5.32 0.85
N LEU A 44 -7.19 -5.84 1.02
CA LEU A 44 -6.88 -7.24 0.76
C LEU A 44 -7.67 -8.18 1.66
N ALA A 45 -7.75 -7.86 2.96
CA ALA A 45 -8.54 -8.65 3.90
C ALA A 45 -10.04 -8.67 3.52
N MET A 46 -10.60 -7.52 3.11
CA MET A 46 -11.98 -7.43 2.64
C MET A 46 -12.23 -8.24 1.35
N ALA A 47 -11.31 -8.18 0.38
CA ALA A 47 -11.39 -8.98 -0.85
C ALA A 47 -11.36 -10.48 -0.53
N ARG A 48 -10.44 -10.92 0.34
CA ARG A 48 -10.31 -12.32 0.76
C ARG A 48 -11.51 -12.83 1.55
N ALA A 49 -12.23 -11.94 2.24
CA ALA A 49 -13.49 -12.27 2.90
C ALA A 49 -14.69 -12.36 1.93
N GLY A 50 -14.47 -12.23 0.62
CA GLY A 50 -15.53 -12.28 -0.41
C GLY A 50 -16.21 -10.93 -0.67
N GLY A 51 -15.69 -9.85 -0.10
CA GLY A 51 -16.22 -8.50 -0.31
C GLY A 51 -15.82 -7.93 -1.67
N ARG A 52 -16.75 -7.23 -2.34
CA ARG A 52 -16.45 -6.41 -3.52
C ARG A 52 -15.87 -5.07 -3.08
N ILE A 53 -14.55 -4.92 -3.18
CA ILE A 53 -13.79 -3.76 -2.68
C ILE A 53 -13.06 -3.03 -3.82
N ARG A 54 -13.11 -1.70 -3.78
CA ARG A 54 -12.29 -0.80 -4.58
C ARG A 54 -11.34 -0.03 -3.66
N HIS A 55 -10.05 -0.23 -3.82
CA HIS A 55 -9.02 0.47 -3.08
C HIS A 55 -8.54 1.71 -3.85
N TRP A 56 -8.54 2.85 -3.18
CA TRP A 56 -8.05 4.12 -3.70
C TRP A 56 -6.75 4.48 -2.99
N GLY A 57 -5.71 4.73 -3.78
CA GLY A 57 -4.38 5.06 -3.26
C GLY A 57 -3.47 5.63 -4.33
N ARG A 58 -2.18 5.74 -4.01
CA ARG A 58 -1.14 6.22 -4.92
C ARG A 58 0.08 5.30 -4.84
N LEU A 59 0.74 5.15 -5.98
CA LEU A 59 2.03 4.47 -6.14
C LEU A 59 2.90 5.31 -7.07
N GLY A 60 4.22 5.26 -6.89
CA GLY A 60 5.16 5.91 -7.79
C GLY A 60 5.14 5.30 -9.18
N ARG A 61 5.50 6.08 -10.20
CA ARG A 61 5.54 5.61 -11.60
C ARG A 61 6.54 4.48 -11.81
N GLN A 62 7.67 4.54 -11.09
CA GLN A 62 8.74 3.54 -11.13
C GLN A 62 8.37 2.19 -10.48
N ASP A 63 7.28 2.13 -9.72
CA ASP A 63 6.89 0.96 -8.94
C ASP A 63 5.86 0.09 -9.68
N SER A 64 6.08 -0.13 -10.98
CA SER A 64 5.15 -0.89 -11.83
C SER A 64 4.91 -2.31 -11.30
N TRP A 65 5.95 -2.96 -10.78
CA TRP A 65 5.84 -4.29 -10.17
C TRP A 65 4.82 -4.33 -9.01
N ALA A 66 4.72 -3.26 -8.21
CA ALA A 66 3.79 -3.17 -7.09
C ALA A 66 2.36 -3.01 -7.59
N ARG A 67 2.16 -2.23 -8.66
CA ARG A 67 0.87 -2.13 -9.36
C ARG A 67 0.43 -3.49 -9.89
N ASP A 68 1.34 -4.23 -10.54
CA ASP A 68 1.04 -5.54 -11.11
C ASP A 68 0.65 -6.53 -10.00
N MET A 69 1.38 -6.57 -8.89
CA MET A 69 1.02 -7.46 -7.77
C MET A 69 -0.35 -7.12 -7.18
N LEU A 70 -0.70 -5.83 -7.04
CA LEU A 70 -2.00 -5.40 -6.54
C LEU A 70 -3.16 -5.87 -7.44
N GLN A 71 -2.98 -5.91 -8.76
CA GLN A 71 -4.00 -6.39 -9.70
C GLN A 71 -4.37 -7.86 -9.48
N HIS A 72 -3.46 -8.67 -8.90
CA HIS A 72 -3.67 -10.10 -8.65
C HIS A 72 -4.30 -10.39 -7.28
N THR A 73 -4.66 -9.37 -6.50
CA THR A 73 -5.19 -9.55 -5.13
C THR A 73 -6.70 -9.78 -5.05
N GLY A 74 -7.42 -9.62 -6.17
CA GLY A 74 -8.88 -9.72 -6.22
C GLY A 74 -9.63 -8.47 -5.75
N MET A 75 -8.91 -7.40 -5.37
CA MET A 75 -9.51 -6.07 -5.19
C MET A 75 -9.44 -5.26 -6.48
N GLU A 76 -10.39 -4.35 -6.69
CA GLU A 76 -10.25 -3.32 -7.72
C GLU A 76 -9.34 -2.21 -7.21
N VAL A 77 -8.36 -1.77 -7.99
CA VAL A 77 -7.33 -0.80 -7.55
C VAL A 77 -7.40 0.44 -8.41
N CYS A 78 -7.71 1.58 -7.79
CA CYS A 78 -7.69 2.90 -8.41
C CYS A 78 -6.45 3.66 -7.92
N LEU A 79 -5.51 3.90 -8.82
CA LEU A 79 -4.32 4.69 -8.55
C LEU A 79 -4.50 6.09 -9.12
N GLY A 80 -4.38 7.12 -8.29
CA GLY A 80 -4.42 8.51 -8.75
C GLY A 80 -3.24 8.86 -9.67
N ALA A 81 -3.47 9.72 -10.66
CA ALA A 81 -2.41 10.31 -11.47
C ALA A 81 -1.55 11.28 -10.62
N ASP A 82 -0.32 11.56 -11.04
CA ASP A 82 0.52 12.54 -10.35
C ASP A 82 -0.13 13.93 -10.37
N GLY A 83 -0.28 14.54 -9.18
CA GLY A 83 -0.85 15.88 -9.03
C GLY A 83 -2.34 15.95 -8.63
N ASP A 84 -3.12 14.89 -8.84
CA ASP A 84 -4.52 14.89 -8.44
C ASP A 84 -4.66 14.44 -6.99
N ALA A 85 -5.21 15.33 -6.15
CA ALA A 85 -5.79 14.92 -4.88
C ALA A 85 -6.83 13.85 -5.15
N ILE A 86 -6.78 12.76 -4.38
CA ILE A 86 -7.88 11.79 -4.39
C ILE A 86 -9.08 12.58 -3.87
N SER A 87 -10.01 12.93 -4.78
CA SER A 87 -11.24 13.60 -4.39
C SER A 87 -12.08 12.58 -3.63
N ASP A 88 -11.90 12.54 -2.32
CA ASP A 88 -12.88 11.97 -1.42
C ASP A 88 -14.18 12.69 -1.76
N GLY A 89 -15.20 11.97 -2.23
CA GLY A 89 -16.47 12.53 -2.74
C GLY A 89 -17.33 13.21 -1.67
N ASN A 90 -16.68 13.87 -0.71
CA ASN A 90 -17.21 14.60 0.41
C ASN A 90 -16.18 15.68 0.84
N ALA A 91 -15.94 16.65 -0.03
CA ALA A 91 -15.30 17.91 0.35
C ALA A 91 -15.92 19.03 -0.49
N ASP A 92 -17.08 19.50 -0.03
CA ASP A 92 -17.43 20.90 -0.19
C ASP A 92 -16.19 21.74 0.16
N THR A 93 -15.91 22.71 -0.70
CA THR A 93 -15.37 24.04 -0.37
C THR A 93 -14.23 24.07 0.66
N LEU A 94 -13.01 24.38 0.21
CA LEU A 94 -12.26 25.56 0.63
C LEU A 94 -10.82 25.55 0.05
N ALA A 95 -10.54 26.64 -0.68
CA ALA A 95 -9.28 27.13 -1.22
C ALA A 95 -8.70 26.42 -2.45
#